data_AF-A0A7L9J3Y8-F1
#
_entry.id   AF-A0A7L9J3Y8-F1
#
_cell.length_a   1.000
_cell.length_b   1.000
_cell.length_c   1.000
_cell.angle_alpha   90.00
_cell.angle_beta   90.00
_cell.angle_gamma   90.00
#
_symmetry.space_group_name_H-M   'P 1'
#
loop_
_entity.id
_entity.type
_entity.pdbx_description
1 polymer ?
#
loop_
_entity_poly.entity_id
_entity_poly.type
_entity_poly.pdbx_seq_one_letter_code
_entity_poly.pdbx_strand_id
1 'polypeptide(L)'
;MSTAPQHGAAPDADNVEGRSTTRIHQTNDEKHYQITAADRLPVLFDLHDRGAFLHELRRTGPDGTCHCPKGRNCTGPGKHPRATAWQHGPGLSREEIIDLEAEDAMFGVRTGDLRDRDGALFVVDVDGPQGEASWAQLLEQHGALPETYAVATPSGGRHLYFLAPAGTKIANSTSKIAPNVDVRGHGGQVVAPGTVIRNYKGTGNAGVYTCTSAAPFAEGDL
;
A
#
# COMPACT_ATOMS: atom_id res chain seq x y z
N MET A 1 66.26 -27.24 -1.70
CA MET A 1 65.92 -26.55 -0.44
C MET A 1 66.01 -25.04 -0.71
N SER A 2 64.89 -24.32 -0.75
CA SER A 2 64.78 -22.86 -0.49
C SER A 2 63.34 -22.45 -0.81
N THR A 3 62.47 -22.37 0.20
CA THR A 3 61.85 -21.16 0.78
C THR A 3 60.99 -20.33 -0.19
N ALA A 4 59.69 -20.29 0.11
CA ALA A 4 58.71 -19.38 -0.47
C ALA A 4 58.81 -17.99 0.16
N PRO A 5 58.32 -16.93 -0.52
CA PRO A 5 57.83 -15.74 0.15
C PRO A 5 56.32 -15.57 -0.02
N GLN A 6 55.72 -15.08 1.06
CA GLN A 6 54.33 -14.67 1.21
C GLN A 6 54.10 -13.33 0.48
N HIS A 7 53.01 -13.22 -0.26
CA HIS A 7 52.36 -11.95 -0.65
C HIS A 7 50.91 -12.08 -0.14
N GLY A 8 50.37 -11.26 0.76
CA GLY A 8 50.47 -9.81 0.85
C GLY A 8 49.08 -9.27 0.53
N ALA A 9 48.20 -9.21 1.54
CA ALA A 9 46.82 -8.74 1.41
C ALA A 9 46.74 -7.21 1.44
N ALA A 10 45.87 -6.63 0.61
CA ALA A 10 45.18 -5.33 0.76
C ALA A 10 44.31 -5.04 -0.48
N PRO A 11 43.31 -4.13 -0.43
CA PRO A 11 42.45 -3.71 0.67
C PRO A 11 40.95 -3.77 0.31
N ASP A 12 40.11 -3.52 1.33
CA ASP A 12 38.67 -3.27 1.24
C ASP A 12 38.28 -2.18 0.25
N ALA A 13 37.15 -2.39 -0.42
CA ALA A 13 36.35 -1.33 -1.02
C ALA A 13 34.88 -1.57 -0.64
N ASP A 14 34.47 -0.88 0.41
CA ASP A 14 33.09 -0.62 0.77
C ASP A 14 32.29 -0.02 -0.40
N ASN A 15 30.98 -0.23 -0.28
CA ASN A 15 29.93 0.76 -0.48
C ASN A 15 28.95 0.50 -1.65
N VAL A 16 28.06 -0.47 -1.42
CA VAL A 16 26.71 -0.46 -2.02
C VAL A 16 25.70 -0.70 -0.91
N GLU A 17 25.52 0.28 -0.01
CA GLU A 17 24.37 0.30 0.90
C GLU A 17 23.54 1.56 0.68
N GLY A 18 22.32 1.33 0.22
CA GLY A 18 21.32 2.37 0.00
C GLY A 18 19.95 1.81 -0.38
N ARG A 19 19.60 0.59 0.06
CA ARG A 19 18.21 0.13 0.07
C ARG A 19 17.67 0.33 1.47
N SER A 20 16.92 1.41 1.65
CA SER A 20 16.15 1.70 2.86
C SER A 20 15.13 0.58 3.07
N THR A 21 15.50 -0.43 3.84
CA THR A 21 14.57 -1.40 4.40
C THR A 21 14.02 -0.80 5.69
N THR A 22 12.72 -0.50 5.71
CA THR A 22 12.02 -0.05 6.92
C THR A 22 12.25 -1.06 8.04
N ARG A 23 12.99 -0.66 9.07
CA ARG A 23 13.37 -1.52 10.19
C ARG A 23 12.21 -1.59 11.18
N ILE A 24 11.35 -2.60 11.03
CA ILE A 24 10.28 -2.87 12.00
C ILE A 24 10.91 -3.48 13.25
N HIS A 25 11.10 -2.68 14.30
CA HIS A 25 11.48 -3.19 15.62
C HIS A 25 10.29 -3.94 16.23
N GLN A 26 10.36 -5.27 16.28
CA GLN A 26 9.42 -6.11 17.04
C GLN A 26 9.91 -6.24 18.48
N THR A 27 9.21 -5.62 19.43
CA THR A 27 9.32 -5.96 20.86
C THR A 27 8.02 -6.63 21.30
N ASN A 28 8.14 -7.83 21.87
CA ASN A 28 7.04 -8.55 22.49
C ASN A 28 6.62 -7.83 23.78
N ASP A 29 5.58 -7.01 23.69
CA ASP A 29 4.50 -6.79 24.67
C ASP A 29 3.77 -5.51 24.22
N GLU A 30 2.51 -5.68 23.83
CA GLU A 30 1.71 -4.73 23.01
C GLU A 30 2.33 -4.51 21.61
N LYS A 31 1.60 -4.84 20.54
CA LYS A 31 2.05 -4.61 19.16
C LYS A 31 2.09 -3.09 18.85
N HIS A 32 3.05 -2.38 19.42
CA HIS A 32 3.36 -1.01 19.10
C HIS A 32 4.06 -0.99 17.76
N TYR A 33 3.29 -0.89 16.68
CA TYR A 33 3.86 -0.55 15.39
C TYR A 33 4.30 0.92 15.45
N GLN A 34 5.60 1.10 15.72
CA GLN A 34 6.27 2.40 15.70
C GLN A 34 6.64 2.68 14.24
N ILE A 35 5.82 3.48 13.56
CA ILE A 35 6.12 4.04 12.26
C ILE A 35 6.04 5.54 12.36
N THR A 36 7.05 6.20 11.82
CA THR A 36 7.20 7.64 11.91
C THR A 36 6.78 8.30 10.60
N ALA A 37 6.58 9.62 10.63
CA ALA A 37 6.41 10.39 9.40
C ALA A 37 7.58 10.18 8.41
N ALA A 38 8.81 10.00 8.93
CA ALA A 38 9.99 9.73 8.10
C ALA A 38 9.91 8.38 7.36
N ASP A 39 9.13 7.42 7.87
CA ASP A 39 8.87 6.14 7.20
C ASP A 39 7.69 6.24 6.23
N ARG A 40 6.68 7.06 6.56
CA ARG A 40 5.41 7.17 5.81
C ARG A 40 5.48 8.12 4.62
N LEU A 41 6.06 9.30 4.80
CA LEU A 41 6.11 10.33 3.75
C LEU A 41 6.80 9.84 2.46
N PRO A 42 7.94 9.09 2.50
CA PRO A 42 8.56 8.61 1.27
C PRO A 42 7.65 7.71 0.43
N VAL A 43 6.90 6.80 1.05
CA VAL A 43 6.00 5.88 0.31
C VAL A 43 4.73 6.58 -0.19
N LEU A 44 4.25 7.60 0.52
CA LEU A 44 3.15 8.44 0.06
C LEU A 44 3.58 9.32 -1.11
N PHE A 45 4.77 9.92 -1.03
CA PHE A 45 5.33 10.73 -2.12
C PHE A 45 5.66 9.90 -3.35
N ASP A 46 6.18 8.68 -3.21
CA ASP A 46 6.41 7.80 -4.35
C ASP A 46 5.10 7.52 -5.13
N LEU A 47 3.99 7.26 -4.44
CA LEU A 47 2.67 7.12 -5.09
C LEU A 47 2.20 8.44 -5.73
N HIS A 48 2.32 9.55 -5.02
CA HIS A 48 1.97 10.88 -5.53
C HIS A 48 2.75 11.22 -6.81
N ASP A 49 4.05 10.99 -6.82
CA ASP A 49 4.95 11.31 -7.94
C ASP A 49 4.71 10.42 -9.16
N ARG A 50 4.19 9.21 -8.93
CA ARG A 50 3.64 8.36 -9.98
C ARG A 50 2.30 8.87 -10.50
N GLY A 51 1.82 10.02 -10.05
CA GLY A 51 0.54 10.61 -10.46
C GLY A 51 -0.69 9.99 -9.79
N ALA A 52 -0.52 9.12 -8.78
CA ALA A 52 -1.66 8.61 -8.02
C ALA A 52 -2.27 9.73 -7.17
N PHE A 53 -3.59 9.81 -7.15
CA PHE A 53 -4.28 10.77 -6.30
C PHE A 53 -4.44 10.20 -4.90
N LEU A 54 -3.85 10.89 -3.92
CA LEU A 54 -4.07 10.61 -2.51
C LEU A 54 -5.24 11.43 -1.96
N HIS A 55 -5.95 10.87 -0.98
CA HIS A 55 -6.99 11.56 -0.23
C HIS A 55 -7.01 11.14 1.23
N GLU A 56 -7.53 12.02 2.09
CA GLU A 56 -7.66 11.75 3.52
C GLU A 56 -8.75 10.70 3.80
N LEU A 57 -8.43 9.75 4.67
CA LEU A 57 -9.37 8.82 5.29
C LEU A 57 -9.68 9.25 6.72
N ARG A 58 -10.78 8.73 7.26
CA ARG A 58 -11.02 8.83 8.70
C ARG A 58 -9.94 8.09 9.47
N ARG A 59 -9.67 8.50 10.71
CA ARG A 59 -8.85 7.73 11.63
C ARG A 59 -9.69 7.00 12.68
N THR A 60 -9.05 6.05 13.36
CA THR A 60 -9.60 5.37 14.53
C THR A 60 -8.90 5.81 15.80
N GLY A 61 -9.66 5.95 16.89
CA GLY A 61 -9.09 6.12 18.22
C GLY A 61 -8.43 4.84 18.74
N PRO A 62 -7.76 4.88 19.91
CA PRO A 62 -7.06 3.73 20.49
C PRO A 62 -7.98 2.52 20.75
N ASP A 63 -9.26 2.76 21.04
CA ASP A 63 -10.27 1.73 21.25
C ASP A 63 -10.87 1.16 19.95
N GLY A 64 -10.37 1.59 18.79
CA GLY A 64 -10.88 1.20 17.47
C GLY A 64 -12.11 1.99 17.02
N THR A 65 -12.61 2.95 17.80
CA THR A 65 -13.75 3.79 17.43
C THR A 65 -13.38 4.71 16.27
N CYS A 66 -14.19 4.69 15.20
CA CYS A 66 -13.98 5.58 14.06
C CYS A 66 -14.29 7.04 14.42
N HIS A 67 -13.48 8.00 13.97
CA HIS A 67 -13.72 9.44 14.16
C HIS A 67 -14.75 10.03 13.19
N CYS A 68 -15.57 9.19 12.56
CA CYS A 68 -16.70 9.64 11.76
C CYS A 68 -17.97 9.77 12.63
N PRO A 69 -19.02 10.46 12.15
CA PRO A 69 -20.26 10.62 12.91
C PRO A 69 -20.95 9.31 13.32
N LYS A 70 -20.63 8.17 12.66
CA LYS A 70 -21.15 6.85 13.03
C LYS A 70 -20.44 6.23 14.24
N GLY A 71 -19.26 6.72 14.61
CA GLY A 71 -18.50 6.23 15.76
C GLY A 71 -18.32 4.71 15.75
N ARG A 72 -18.73 4.07 16.85
CA ARG A 72 -18.69 2.59 17.03
C ARG A 72 -19.58 1.82 16.06
N ASN A 73 -20.57 2.48 15.45
CA ASN A 73 -21.46 1.87 14.45
C ASN A 73 -20.91 1.99 13.02
N CYS A 74 -19.67 2.44 12.85
CA CYS A 74 -19.02 2.50 11.54
C CYS A 74 -18.72 1.08 11.01
N THR A 75 -19.16 0.79 9.78
CA THR A 75 -18.98 -0.53 9.14
C THR A 75 -17.58 -0.75 8.56
N GLY A 76 -16.79 0.32 8.40
CA GLY A 76 -15.41 0.31 7.89
C GLY A 76 -14.55 1.31 8.65
N PRO A 77 -14.31 1.12 9.96
CA PRO A 77 -13.65 2.12 10.79
C PRO A 77 -12.25 2.45 10.25
N GLY A 78 -11.96 3.76 10.13
CA GLY A 78 -10.73 4.31 9.58
C GLY A 78 -10.56 4.19 8.05
N LYS A 79 -11.09 3.14 7.43
CA LYS A 79 -10.79 2.84 6.01
C LYS A 79 -11.70 3.57 5.01
N HIS A 80 -12.35 4.66 5.41
CA HIS A 80 -13.27 5.37 4.54
C HIS A 80 -12.91 6.85 4.42
N PRO A 81 -13.13 7.46 3.24
CA PRO A 81 -12.81 8.86 2.95
C PRO A 81 -13.39 9.84 3.96
N ARG A 82 -12.67 10.93 4.23
CA ARG A 82 -13.18 12.06 5.01
C ARG A 82 -14.08 12.97 4.19
N ALA A 83 -13.67 13.30 2.97
CA ALA A 83 -14.42 14.11 2.01
C ALA A 83 -15.48 13.29 1.27
N THR A 84 -16.61 13.91 0.90
CA THR A 84 -17.71 13.24 0.19
C THR A 84 -17.48 13.10 -1.31
N ALA A 85 -16.69 13.99 -1.93
CA ALA A 85 -16.38 14.02 -3.37
C ALA A 85 -14.94 13.58 -3.68
N TRP A 86 -14.37 12.71 -2.84
CA TRP A 86 -12.98 12.25 -2.95
C TRP A 86 -12.67 11.53 -4.28
N GLN A 87 -13.68 10.91 -4.92
CA GLN A 87 -13.54 10.22 -6.21
C GLN A 87 -13.20 11.15 -7.38
N HIS A 88 -13.54 12.44 -7.27
CA HIS A 88 -13.42 13.41 -8.37
C HIS A 88 -12.61 14.66 -7.99
N GLY A 89 -12.20 14.77 -6.73
CA GLY A 89 -11.41 15.90 -6.25
C GLY A 89 -10.01 15.97 -6.87
N PRO A 90 -9.28 17.08 -6.69
CA PRO A 90 -7.94 17.27 -7.23
C PRO A 90 -6.86 16.35 -6.63
N GLY A 91 -7.22 15.59 -5.60
CA GLY A 91 -6.28 14.88 -4.71
C GLY A 91 -5.46 15.86 -3.87
N LEU A 92 -4.70 15.31 -2.92
CA LEU A 92 -3.82 16.10 -2.07
C LEU A 92 -2.53 16.47 -2.80
N SER A 93 -2.04 17.69 -2.55
CA SER A 93 -0.67 18.12 -2.81
C SER A 93 0.31 17.53 -1.79
N ARG A 94 1.62 17.64 -2.04
CA ARG A 94 2.65 17.18 -1.10
C ARG A 94 2.59 17.93 0.22
N GLU A 95 2.35 19.24 0.17
CA GLU A 95 2.20 20.10 1.35
C GLU A 95 1.01 19.65 2.20
N GLU A 96 -0.15 19.41 1.57
CA GLU A 96 -1.32 18.88 2.28
C GLU A 96 -1.08 17.47 2.85
N ILE A 97 -0.30 16.62 2.17
CA ILE A 97 0.10 15.30 2.69
C ILE A 97 0.95 15.47 3.95
N ILE A 98 1.90 16.42 3.97
CA ILE A 98 2.75 16.69 5.15
C ILE A 98 1.90 17.18 6.32
N ASP A 99 1.02 18.15 6.08
CA ASP A 99 0.17 18.72 7.12
C ASP A 99 -0.75 17.66 7.73
N LEU A 100 -1.37 16.82 6.88
CA LEU A 100 -2.24 15.72 7.32
C LEU A 100 -1.47 14.61 8.04
N GLU A 101 -0.25 14.30 7.60
CA GLU A 101 0.63 13.33 8.28
C GLU A 101 0.98 13.82 9.70
N ALA A 102 1.25 15.12 9.87
CA ALA A 102 1.49 15.73 11.18
C ALA A 102 0.25 15.64 12.11
N GLU A 103 -0.95 15.50 11.54
CA GLU A 103 -2.20 15.27 12.27
C GLU A 103 -2.55 13.77 12.48
N ASP A 104 -1.62 12.85 12.16
CA ASP A 104 -1.82 11.40 12.16
C ASP A 104 -3.05 10.99 11.34
N ALA A 105 -3.23 11.62 10.17
CA ALA A 105 -4.24 11.22 9.21
C ALA A 105 -3.93 9.84 8.62
N MET A 106 -4.95 9.21 8.06
CA MET A 106 -4.81 8.00 7.23
C MET A 106 -5.03 8.40 5.77
N PHE A 107 -4.38 7.72 4.83
CA PHE A 107 -4.45 8.05 3.42
C PHE A 107 -5.03 6.91 2.57
N GLY A 108 -5.84 7.28 1.60
CA GLY A 108 -6.35 6.41 0.55
C GLY A 108 -5.71 6.76 -0.79
N VAL A 109 -5.46 5.75 -1.60
CA VAL A 109 -5.06 5.89 -3.00
C VAL A 109 -6.31 5.72 -3.85
N ARG A 110 -6.70 6.77 -4.57
CA ARG A 110 -7.80 6.71 -5.51
C ARG A 110 -7.38 5.91 -6.75
N THR A 111 -8.20 4.96 -7.15
CA THR A 111 -8.04 4.20 -8.39
C THR A 111 -8.89 4.82 -9.52
N GLY A 112 -8.44 4.65 -10.76
CA GLY A 112 -8.94 5.34 -11.95
C GLY A 112 -7.87 6.25 -12.56
N ASP A 113 -8.30 7.38 -13.13
CA ASP A 113 -7.43 8.35 -13.79
C ASP A 113 -6.26 8.81 -12.90
N LEU A 114 -5.13 9.08 -13.55
CA LEU A 114 -3.90 9.52 -12.92
C LEU A 114 -3.60 10.99 -13.27
N ARG A 115 -2.82 11.66 -12.42
CA ARG A 115 -2.40 13.05 -12.60
C ARG A 115 -1.31 13.14 -13.67
N ASP A 116 -1.50 14.04 -14.64
CA ASP A 116 -0.50 14.43 -15.65
C ASP A 116 0.07 13.25 -16.45
N ARG A 117 -0.70 12.16 -16.59
CA ARG A 117 -0.28 10.97 -17.32
C ARG A 117 -1.47 10.21 -17.89
N ASP A 118 -1.24 9.55 -19.03
CA ASP A 118 -2.22 8.67 -19.66
C ASP A 118 -2.32 7.32 -18.93
N GLY A 119 -3.45 6.64 -19.17
CA GLY A 119 -3.79 5.37 -18.54
C GLY A 119 -4.61 5.52 -17.26
N ALA A 120 -5.01 4.39 -16.70
CA ALA A 120 -5.78 4.36 -15.46
C ALA A 120 -5.17 3.37 -14.47
N LEU A 121 -5.01 3.80 -13.22
CA LEU A 121 -4.60 2.93 -12.13
C LEU A 121 -5.75 2.01 -11.73
N PHE A 122 -5.50 0.72 -11.71
CA PHE A 122 -6.37 -0.23 -11.01
C PHE A 122 -5.54 -1.09 -10.05
N VAL A 123 -6.21 -1.66 -9.07
CA VAL A 123 -5.59 -2.51 -8.06
C VAL A 123 -6.32 -3.84 -7.98
N VAL A 124 -5.56 -4.93 -8.00
CA VAL A 124 -6.05 -6.24 -7.57
C VAL A 124 -5.83 -6.35 -6.06
N ASP A 125 -6.93 -6.46 -5.33
CA ASP A 125 -7.01 -6.50 -3.87
C ASP A 125 -7.22 -7.95 -3.44
N VAL A 126 -6.13 -8.62 -3.06
CA VAL A 126 -6.10 -10.02 -2.65
C VAL A 126 -6.35 -10.07 -1.13
N ASP A 127 -7.52 -10.57 -0.73
CA ASP A 127 -8.00 -10.47 0.64
C ASP A 127 -7.59 -11.68 1.51
N GLY A 128 -6.53 -11.47 2.30
CA GLY A 128 -6.08 -12.41 3.32
C GLY A 128 -5.63 -13.77 2.78
N PRO A 129 -5.45 -14.77 3.67
CA PRO A 129 -4.94 -16.09 3.29
C PRO A 129 -5.82 -16.83 2.27
N GLN A 130 -7.14 -16.62 2.31
CA GLN A 130 -8.05 -17.24 1.34
C GLN A 130 -7.91 -16.59 -0.04
N GLY A 131 -7.81 -15.27 -0.11
CA GLY A 131 -7.52 -14.55 -1.35
C GLY A 131 -6.18 -14.98 -1.95
N GLU A 132 -5.13 -15.13 -1.13
CA GLU A 132 -3.82 -15.61 -1.59
C GLU A 132 -3.89 -17.02 -2.21
N ALA A 133 -4.67 -17.92 -1.60
CA ALA A 133 -4.88 -19.26 -2.16
C ALA A 133 -5.63 -19.22 -3.51
N SER A 134 -6.70 -18.43 -3.59
CA SER A 134 -7.46 -18.24 -4.84
C SER A 134 -6.63 -17.54 -5.92
N TRP A 135 -5.80 -16.59 -5.55
CA TRP A 135 -4.88 -15.90 -6.44
C TRP A 135 -3.81 -16.84 -7.00
N ALA A 136 -3.21 -17.70 -6.17
CA ALA A 136 -2.23 -18.68 -6.62
C ALA A 136 -2.83 -19.64 -7.66
N GLN A 137 -4.07 -20.10 -7.47
CA GLN A 137 -4.79 -20.92 -8.45
C GLN A 137 -5.01 -20.18 -9.77
N LEU A 138 -5.37 -18.89 -9.70
CA LEU A 138 -5.55 -18.07 -10.90
C LEU A 138 -4.23 -17.92 -11.69
N LEU A 139 -3.12 -17.69 -10.99
CA LEU A 139 -1.79 -17.62 -11.62
C LEU A 139 -1.34 -18.98 -12.19
N GLU A 140 -1.71 -20.10 -11.57
CA GLU A 140 -1.44 -21.43 -12.12
C GLU A 140 -2.20 -21.65 -13.45
N GLN A 141 -3.43 -21.14 -13.55
CA GLN A 141 -4.27 -21.27 -14.73
C GLN A 141 -3.88 -20.32 -15.87
N HIS A 142 -3.44 -19.10 -15.54
CA HIS A 142 -3.24 -18.02 -16.52
C HIS A 142 -1.77 -17.61 -16.71
N GLY A 143 -0.87 -18.09 -15.87
CA GLY A 143 0.55 -17.73 -15.86
C GLY A 143 0.89 -16.63 -14.85
N ALA A 144 2.18 -16.44 -14.64
CA ALA A 144 2.70 -15.42 -13.74
C ALA A 144 2.49 -14.01 -14.32
N LEU A 145 2.23 -13.04 -13.44
CA LEU A 145 2.19 -11.63 -13.81
C LEU A 145 3.59 -11.00 -13.74
N PRO A 146 3.83 -9.91 -14.51
CA PRO A 146 5.01 -9.08 -14.30
C PRO A 146 5.07 -8.56 -12.85
N GLU A 147 6.27 -8.35 -12.34
CA GLU A 147 6.45 -7.65 -11.07
C GLU A 147 5.84 -6.26 -11.16
N THR A 148 5.11 -5.86 -10.12
CA THR A 148 4.49 -4.55 -10.05
C THR A 148 4.53 -4.00 -8.62
N TYR A 149 4.20 -2.72 -8.46
CA TYR A 149 4.05 -2.10 -7.15
C TYR A 149 3.07 -2.89 -6.27
N ALA A 150 3.50 -3.23 -5.06
CA ALA A 150 2.76 -4.13 -4.19
C ALA A 150 2.77 -3.64 -2.74
N VAL A 151 1.62 -3.78 -2.08
CA VAL A 151 1.43 -3.42 -0.67
C VAL A 151 0.83 -4.60 0.09
N ALA A 152 1.56 -5.13 1.07
CA ALA A 152 1.03 -6.12 2.00
C ALA A 152 0.00 -5.48 2.93
N THR A 153 -1.11 -6.18 3.17
CA THR A 153 -2.21 -5.72 4.02
C THR A 153 -2.11 -6.33 5.43
N PRO A 154 -2.63 -5.66 6.47
CA PRO A 154 -2.67 -6.22 7.82
C PRO A 154 -3.44 -7.54 7.96
N SER A 155 -4.35 -7.84 7.03
CA SER A 155 -5.14 -9.07 6.99
C SER A 155 -4.40 -10.27 6.41
N GLY A 156 -3.13 -10.11 6.00
CA GLY A 156 -2.32 -11.19 5.43
C GLY A 156 -2.53 -11.42 3.93
N GLY A 157 -3.12 -10.46 3.22
CA GLY A 157 -3.19 -10.43 1.75
C GLY A 157 -2.40 -9.25 1.18
N ARG A 158 -2.66 -8.84 -0.05
CA ARG A 158 -1.92 -7.74 -0.70
C ARG A 158 -2.72 -6.98 -1.75
N HIS A 159 -2.34 -5.72 -1.95
CA HIS A 159 -2.74 -4.91 -3.10
C HIS A 159 -1.65 -4.98 -4.18
N LEU A 160 -2.03 -5.30 -5.42
CA LEU A 160 -1.16 -5.28 -6.60
C LEU A 160 -1.65 -4.19 -7.56
N TYR A 161 -0.79 -3.23 -7.88
CA TYR A 161 -1.17 -2.02 -8.62
C TYR A 161 -0.81 -2.19 -10.09
N PHE A 162 -1.69 -1.82 -11.01
CA PHE A 162 -1.48 -1.99 -12.44
C PHE A 162 -1.94 -0.75 -13.20
N LEU A 163 -1.39 -0.57 -14.40
CA LEU A 163 -1.78 0.49 -15.32
C LEU A 163 -2.58 -0.10 -16.47
N ALA A 164 -3.85 0.28 -16.57
CA ALA A 164 -4.66 0.02 -17.74
C ALA A 164 -4.32 1.00 -18.87
N PRO A 165 -4.43 0.58 -20.15
CA PRO A 165 -4.21 1.45 -21.29
C PRO A 165 -5.07 2.73 -21.26
N ALA A 166 -4.60 3.78 -21.92
CA ALA A 166 -5.30 5.05 -22.03
C ALA A 166 -6.73 4.85 -22.58
N GLY A 167 -7.72 5.48 -21.94
CA GLY A 167 -9.14 5.36 -22.31
C GLY A 167 -9.85 4.11 -21.78
N THR A 168 -9.13 3.16 -21.17
CA THR A 168 -9.74 1.96 -20.58
C THR A 168 -10.36 2.27 -19.23
N LYS A 169 -11.68 2.03 -19.10
CA LYS A 169 -12.40 2.16 -17.83
C LYS A 169 -12.54 0.81 -17.13
N ILE A 170 -11.68 0.57 -16.13
CA ILE A 170 -11.82 -0.55 -15.21
C ILE A 170 -12.88 -0.23 -14.15
N ALA A 171 -13.88 -1.09 -13.97
CA ALA A 171 -14.88 -0.98 -12.93
C ALA A 171 -14.44 -1.68 -11.63
N ASN A 172 -15.01 -1.27 -10.50
CA ASN A 172 -14.87 -2.03 -9.26
C ASN A 172 -15.56 -3.39 -9.39
N SER A 173 -14.92 -4.43 -8.86
CA SER A 173 -15.53 -5.75 -8.75
C SER A 173 -15.16 -6.41 -7.43
N THR A 174 -16.07 -7.22 -6.90
CA THR A 174 -15.83 -8.02 -5.71
C THR A 174 -15.94 -9.49 -6.05
N SER A 175 -14.86 -10.22 -5.77
CA SER A 175 -14.73 -11.66 -5.98
C SER A 175 -15.19 -12.17 -7.37
N LYS A 176 -15.07 -11.34 -8.42
CA LYS A 176 -15.48 -11.72 -9.78
C LYS A 176 -14.40 -12.49 -10.53
N ILE A 177 -13.14 -12.14 -10.31
CA ILE A 177 -12.00 -12.81 -10.97
C ILE A 177 -11.55 -14.06 -10.22
N ALA A 178 -11.67 -14.04 -8.89
CA ALA A 178 -11.53 -15.21 -8.02
C ALA A 178 -12.16 -14.93 -6.64
N PRO A 179 -12.50 -15.95 -5.84
CA PRO A 179 -12.96 -15.74 -4.46
C PRO A 179 -11.98 -14.93 -3.62
N ASN A 180 -12.45 -13.92 -2.90
CA ASN A 180 -11.61 -13.01 -2.08
C ASN A 180 -10.52 -12.29 -2.90
N VAL A 181 -10.74 -12.11 -4.20
CA VAL A 181 -9.90 -11.27 -5.06
C VAL A 181 -10.79 -10.21 -5.69
N ASP A 182 -10.61 -8.99 -5.21
CA ASP A 182 -11.35 -7.82 -5.62
C ASP A 182 -10.55 -7.00 -6.66
N VAL A 183 -11.27 -6.23 -7.48
CA VAL A 183 -10.68 -5.23 -8.37
C VAL A 183 -11.14 -3.86 -7.92
N ARG A 184 -10.19 -2.96 -7.68
CA ARG A 184 -10.44 -1.54 -7.41
C ARG A 184 -10.06 -0.73 -8.65
N GLY A 185 -11.09 -0.27 -9.36
CA GLY A 185 -10.96 0.51 -10.60
C GLY A 185 -11.46 1.94 -10.42
N HIS A 186 -12.00 2.56 -11.47
CA HIS A 186 -12.52 3.93 -11.42
C HIS A 186 -13.53 4.14 -10.30
N GLY A 187 -13.35 5.23 -9.54
CA GLY A 187 -14.19 5.58 -8.40
C GLY A 187 -13.98 4.70 -7.18
N GLY A 188 -13.00 3.79 -7.22
CA GLY A 188 -12.53 2.98 -6.10
C GLY A 188 -11.35 3.62 -5.36
N GLN A 189 -10.94 2.94 -4.29
CA GLN A 189 -9.70 3.26 -3.58
C GLN A 189 -9.16 2.05 -2.85
N VAL A 190 -7.87 2.13 -2.50
CA VAL A 190 -7.22 1.27 -1.52
C VAL A 190 -6.56 2.10 -0.42
N VAL A 191 -6.31 1.51 0.74
CA VAL A 191 -5.55 2.17 1.80
C VAL A 191 -4.07 2.26 1.38
N ALA A 192 -3.47 3.44 1.57
CA ALA A 192 -2.09 3.71 1.19
C ALA A 192 -1.08 2.99 2.11
N PRO A 193 0.12 2.63 1.59
CA PRO A 193 1.21 2.10 2.40
C PRO A 193 1.63 3.10 3.49
N GLY A 194 2.23 2.59 4.56
CA GLY A 194 2.54 3.35 5.77
C GLY A 194 1.35 3.53 6.73
N THR A 195 0.13 3.22 6.29
CA THR A 195 -1.06 3.36 7.14
C THR A 195 -1.09 2.31 8.26
N VAL A 196 -1.24 2.78 9.50
CA VAL A 196 -1.45 1.94 10.67
C VAL A 196 -2.93 1.69 10.91
N ILE A 197 -3.32 0.42 11.02
CA ILE A 197 -4.63 0.04 11.53
C ILE A 197 -4.48 -0.40 12.98
N ARG A 198 -5.32 0.14 13.86
CA ARG A 198 -5.36 -0.20 15.29
C ARG A 198 -6.76 -0.70 15.65
N ASN A 199 -6.82 -1.84 16.33
CA ASN A 199 -8.03 -2.45 16.86
C ASN A 199 -9.23 -2.44 15.88
N TYR A 200 -9.00 -2.88 14.64
CA TYR A 200 -10.02 -2.81 13.60
C TYR A 200 -11.31 -3.54 14.02
N LYS A 201 -12.44 -2.84 14.04
CA LYS A 201 -13.75 -3.38 14.49
C LYS A 201 -13.72 -4.03 15.89
N GLY A 202 -12.80 -3.63 16.76
CA GLY A 202 -12.68 -4.19 18.10
C GLY A 202 -12.15 -5.64 18.14
N THR A 203 -11.57 -6.15 17.05
CA THR A 203 -11.08 -7.53 16.98
C THR A 203 -9.68 -7.71 17.58
N GLY A 204 -9.04 -6.64 18.06
CA GLY A 204 -7.63 -6.64 18.42
C GLY A 204 -6.67 -6.65 17.21
N ASN A 205 -7.19 -6.65 15.98
CA ASN A 205 -6.36 -6.61 14.78
C ASN A 205 -5.64 -5.26 14.68
N ALA A 206 -4.30 -5.34 14.67
CA ALA A 206 -3.42 -4.23 14.41
C ALA A 206 -2.33 -4.66 13.43
N GLY A 207 -1.90 -3.74 12.59
CA GLY A 207 -0.88 -3.99 11.59
C GLY A 207 -0.83 -2.86 10.57
N VAL A 208 0.09 -2.98 9.63
CA VAL A 208 0.39 -1.90 8.69
C VAL A 208 0.40 -2.32 7.26
N TYR A 209 -0.14 -1.43 6.44
CA TYR A 209 -0.01 -1.50 5.00
C TYR A 209 1.45 -1.25 4.62
N THR A 210 2.17 -2.29 4.22
CA THR A 210 3.61 -2.22 4.00
C THR A 210 3.91 -2.30 2.51
N CYS A 211 4.61 -1.32 1.94
CA CYS A 211 5.10 -1.40 0.57
C CYS A 211 6.13 -2.53 0.48
N THR A 212 5.81 -3.60 -0.26
CA THR A 212 6.68 -4.78 -0.43
C THR A 212 7.39 -4.80 -1.76
N SER A 213 6.90 -4.08 -2.77
CA SER A 213 7.63 -3.80 -4.01
C SER A 213 7.33 -2.38 -4.47
N ALA A 214 8.38 -1.63 -4.82
CA ALA A 214 8.31 -0.29 -5.39
C ALA A 214 8.54 -0.30 -6.91
N ALA A 215 8.36 -1.45 -7.56
CA ALA A 215 8.43 -1.56 -9.02
C ALA A 215 7.48 -0.57 -9.72
N PRO A 216 7.71 -0.22 -10.99
CA PRO A 216 6.73 0.51 -11.79
C PRO A 216 5.34 -0.16 -11.74
N PHE A 217 4.27 0.61 -11.94
CA PHE A 217 2.96 -0.01 -12.19
C PHE A 217 3.05 -0.77 -13.51
N ALA A 218 3.01 -2.10 -13.44
CA ALA A 218 3.02 -2.93 -14.63
C ALA A 218 1.79 -2.64 -15.49
N GLU A 219 1.98 -2.65 -16.80
CA GLU A 219 0.86 -2.58 -17.75
C GLU A 219 0.03 -3.86 -17.65
N GLY A 220 -1.29 -3.72 -17.73
CA GLY A 220 -2.19 -4.86 -17.72
C GLY A 220 -3.61 -4.49 -18.12
N ASP A 221 -4.34 -5.46 -18.64
CA ASP A 221 -5.79 -5.45 -18.78
C ASP A 221 -6.42 -6.53 -17.88
N LEU A 222 -7.74 -6.45 -17.69
CA LEU A 222 -8.55 -7.39 -16.89
C LEU A 222 -9.65 -8.01 -17.75
#